data_AF-A0A835LAP2-F1
#
_entry.id   AF-A0A835LAP2-F1
#
_cell.length_a   1.000
_cell.length_b   1.000
_cell.length_c   1.000
_cell.angle_alpha   90.00
_cell.angle_beta   90.00
_cell.angle_gamma   90.00
#
_symmetry.space_group_name_H-M   'P 1'
#
loop_
_entity.id
_entity.type
_entity.pdbx_description
1 polymer ?
#
loop_
_entity_poly.entity_id
_entity_poly.type
_entity_poly.pdbx_seq_one_letter_code
_entity_poly.pdbx_strand_id
1 'polypeptide(L)'
;MKQERVTSSGICNHFYFFCIFIFFSPDQRVKDWALMTSPKPLAAIIVTYLVTIKLILPAYMRNRRPYELRSLIKWYNVLQIISNAVVTWGIMTSGWTTTYHFGCMLPDYSMNPEALRMLRFLWWTIMLKLLELFETAFFILRKKDRQASFLHVYHHVSTLIIVWSALKYVGGKYIYFKIILYIHYLVKLSLTFQI
;
A
#
# COMPACT_ATOMS: atom_id res chain seq x y z
N MET A 1 19.54 -27.60 2.24
CA MET A 1 18.40 -28.01 1.40
C MET A 1 18.44 -27.18 0.12
N LYS A 2 18.44 -27.86 -1.02
CA LYS A 2 18.70 -27.34 -2.37
C LYS A 2 17.52 -26.48 -2.86
N GLN A 3 17.78 -25.22 -3.19
CA GLN A 3 16.82 -24.35 -3.89
C GLN A 3 16.85 -24.73 -5.38
N GLU A 4 15.89 -25.52 -5.84
CA GLU A 4 15.78 -25.87 -7.26
C GLU A 4 15.19 -24.70 -8.08
N ARG A 5 15.89 -24.40 -9.18
CA ARG A 5 15.52 -23.44 -10.21
C ARG A 5 14.25 -23.91 -10.91
N VAL A 6 13.16 -23.15 -10.82
CA VAL A 6 12.04 -23.27 -11.78
C VAL A 6 12.21 -22.20 -12.84
N THR A 7 12.47 -22.68 -14.05
CA THR A 7 12.70 -21.96 -15.29
C THR A 7 11.41 -21.30 -15.82
N SER A 8 11.61 -20.16 -16.48
CA SER A 8 10.65 -19.38 -17.26
C SER A 8 9.78 -20.22 -18.21
N SER A 9 8.46 -20.05 -18.17
CA SER A 9 7.57 -20.35 -19.30
C SER A 9 6.28 -19.50 -19.27
N GLY A 10 6.28 -18.40 -20.02
CA GLY A 10 5.26 -18.00 -21.01
C GLY A 10 3.79 -17.77 -20.64
N ILE A 11 3.28 -18.16 -19.47
CA ILE A 11 1.83 -18.12 -19.18
C ILE A 11 1.43 -16.87 -18.37
N CYS A 12 2.40 -16.23 -17.74
CA CYS A 12 2.18 -15.14 -16.80
C CYS A 12 2.16 -13.80 -17.53
N ASN A 13 1.12 -13.49 -18.32
CA ASN A 13 0.95 -12.11 -18.82
C ASN A 13 -0.42 -11.49 -18.51
N HIS A 14 -1.43 -12.30 -18.15
CA HIS A 14 -2.77 -11.79 -17.87
C HIS A 14 -3.27 -12.06 -16.44
N PHE A 15 -2.58 -12.90 -15.66
CA PHE A 15 -3.00 -13.33 -14.30
C PHE A 15 -1.86 -13.30 -13.27
N TYR A 16 -1.04 -12.25 -13.27
CA TYR A 16 0.04 -12.05 -12.29
C TYR A 16 -0.43 -12.12 -10.82
N PHE A 17 -1.68 -11.73 -10.55
CA PHE A 17 -2.22 -11.63 -9.19
C PHE A 17 -2.46 -12.99 -8.53
N PHE A 18 -2.93 -13.98 -9.28
CA PHE A 18 -3.25 -15.30 -8.74
C PHE A 18 -1.99 -16.17 -8.54
N CYS A 19 -0.97 -15.97 -9.38
CA CYS A 19 0.31 -16.68 -9.27
C CYS A 19 1.06 -16.37 -7.97
N ILE A 20 1.02 -15.14 -7.44
CA ILE A 20 1.76 -14.78 -6.22
C ILE A 20 1.23 -15.54 -4.99
N PHE A 21 -0.09 -15.66 -4.87
CA PHE A 21 -0.73 -16.35 -3.72
C PHE A 21 -0.51 -17.87 -3.72
N ILE A 22 -0.25 -18.47 -4.87
CA ILE A 22 -0.15 -19.93 -5.03
C ILE A 22 1.31 -20.40 -5.09
N PHE A 23 2.22 -19.63 -5.71
CA PHE A 23 3.58 -20.09 -5.96
C PHE A 23 4.63 -19.61 -4.94
N PHE A 24 4.36 -18.55 -4.16
CA PHE A 24 5.35 -18.00 -3.24
C PHE A 24 5.07 -18.39 -1.79
N SER A 25 6.09 -18.96 -1.13
CA SER A 25 6.04 -19.22 0.30
C SER A 25 6.09 -17.89 1.08
N PRO A 26 5.28 -17.73 2.14
CA PRO A 26 5.27 -16.51 2.93
C PRO A 26 6.60 -16.28 3.63
N ASP A 27 7.07 -15.03 3.60
CA ASP A 27 8.31 -14.61 4.25
C ASP A 27 8.17 -14.75 5.77
N GLN A 28 9.00 -15.61 6.36
CA GLN A 28 8.96 -15.90 7.79
C GLN A 28 9.40 -14.71 8.65
N ARG A 29 10.15 -13.75 8.09
CA ARG A 29 10.70 -12.59 8.81
C ARG A 29 9.61 -11.61 9.25
N VAL A 30 8.48 -11.59 8.55
CA VAL A 30 7.36 -10.66 8.83
C VAL A 30 6.15 -11.35 9.47
N LYS A 31 6.25 -12.65 9.78
CA LYS A 31 5.08 -13.46 10.21
C LYS A 31 4.38 -12.91 11.46
N ASP A 32 5.15 -12.35 12.39
CA ASP A 32 4.66 -11.86 13.69
C ASP A 32 4.29 -10.37 13.66
N TRP A 33 4.43 -9.71 12.51
CA TRP A 33 4.12 -8.29 12.38
C TRP A 33 2.61 -8.08 12.27
N ALA A 34 2.13 -6.92 12.75
CA ALA A 34 0.71 -6.62 12.70
C ALA A 34 0.22 -6.62 11.24
N LEU A 35 -0.96 -7.22 11.03
CA LEU A 35 -1.59 -7.49 9.72
C LEU A 35 -0.84 -8.45 8.80
N MET A 36 0.28 -9.04 9.23
CA MET A 36 1.05 -10.00 8.41
C MET A 36 0.83 -11.45 8.81
N THR A 37 0.12 -11.74 9.90
CA THR A 37 -0.13 -13.11 10.38
C THR A 37 -0.92 -13.95 9.38
N SER A 38 -1.96 -13.35 8.77
CA SER A 38 -2.81 -13.99 7.76
C SER A 38 -3.45 -12.92 6.86
N PRO A 39 -4.02 -13.29 5.69
CA PRO A 39 -4.77 -12.35 4.86
C PRO A 39 -6.13 -11.94 5.47
N LYS A 40 -6.62 -12.65 6.50
CA LYS A 40 -7.96 -12.43 7.07
C LYS A 40 -8.14 -11.02 7.69
N PRO A 41 -7.20 -10.49 8.51
CA PRO A 41 -7.29 -9.12 9.02
C PRO A 41 -7.37 -8.07 7.93
N LEU A 42 -6.58 -8.21 6.86
CA LEU A 42 -6.62 -7.28 5.73
C LEU A 42 -7.98 -7.33 5.02
N ALA A 43 -8.48 -8.53 4.74
CA ALA A 43 -9.79 -8.73 4.13
C ALA A 43 -10.91 -8.11 4.98
N ALA A 44 -10.86 -8.30 6.31
CA ALA A 44 -11.82 -7.71 7.25
C ALA A 44 -11.78 -6.17 7.20
N ILE A 45 -10.60 -5.57 7.15
CA ILE A 45 -10.45 -4.11 6.99
C ILE A 45 -11.05 -3.63 5.67
N ILE A 46 -10.75 -4.29 4.56
CA ILE A 46 -11.27 -3.90 3.23
C ILE A 46 -12.80 -4.02 3.18
N VAL A 47 -13.37 -5.09 3.71
CA VAL A 47 -14.84 -5.27 3.78
C VAL A 47 -15.46 -4.18 4.64
N THR A 48 -14.91 -3.93 5.84
CA THR A 48 -15.39 -2.90 6.76
C THR A 48 -15.33 -1.52 6.10
N TYR A 49 -14.22 -1.22 5.42
CA TYR A 49 -14.03 0.01 4.66
C TYR A 49 -15.12 0.16 3.58
N LEU A 50 -15.30 -0.84 2.71
CA LEU A 50 -16.28 -0.80 1.62
C LEU A 50 -17.72 -0.64 2.13
N VAL A 51 -18.09 -1.36 3.18
CA VAL A 51 -19.41 -1.23 3.84
C VAL A 51 -19.57 0.18 4.39
N THR A 52 -18.54 0.71 5.05
CA THR A 52 -18.56 2.04 5.64
C THR A 52 -18.77 3.12 4.58
N ILE A 53 -18.00 3.10 3.48
CA ILE A 53 -18.06 4.14 2.45
C ILE A 53 -19.26 4.00 1.49
N LYS A 54 -19.76 2.77 1.23
CA LYS A 54 -20.87 2.57 0.27
C LYS A 54 -22.24 2.58 0.93
N LEU A 55 -22.34 2.18 2.20
CA LEU A 55 -23.63 2.00 2.88
C LEU A 55 -23.77 2.96 4.07
N ILE A 56 -22.88 2.87 5.04
CA ILE A 56 -23.05 3.54 6.34
C ILE A 56 -22.92 5.07 6.21
N LEU A 57 -21.81 5.56 5.65
CA LEU A 57 -21.54 6.99 5.50
C LEU A 57 -22.56 7.70 4.58
N PRO A 58 -22.91 7.17 3.39
CA PRO A 58 -23.93 7.79 2.54
C PRO A 58 -25.31 7.82 3.20
N ALA A 59 -25.71 6.75 3.92
CA ALA A 59 -26.96 6.73 4.67
C ALA A 59 -26.95 7.77 5.81
N TYR A 60 -25.86 7.87 6.55
CA TYR A 60 -25.68 8.85 7.62
C TYR A 60 -25.71 10.30 7.12
N MET A 61 -25.16 10.57 5.94
CA MET A 61 -25.06 11.91 5.35
C MET A 61 -26.31 12.34 4.56
N ARG A 62 -27.29 11.46 4.34
CA ARG A 62 -28.49 11.74 3.53
C ARG A 62 -29.22 13.02 3.98
N ASN A 63 -29.46 13.13 5.30
CA ASN A 63 -30.21 14.25 5.88
C ASN A 63 -29.32 15.29 6.60
N ARG A 64 -28.01 15.27 6.37
CA ARG A 64 -27.05 16.18 7.03
C ARG A 64 -26.44 17.17 6.05
N ARG A 65 -26.07 18.34 6.54
CA ARG A 65 -25.27 19.32 5.78
C ARG A 65 -23.82 18.84 5.67
N PRO A 66 -23.06 19.22 4.63
CA PRO A 66 -21.65 18.85 4.50
C PRO A 66 -20.85 19.43 5.68
N TYR A 67 -19.92 18.64 6.22
CA TYR A 67 -19.05 19.08 7.31
C TYR A 67 -17.90 19.96 6.81
N GLU A 68 -17.57 21.03 7.53
CA GLU A 68 -16.39 21.86 7.25
C GLU A 68 -15.14 21.23 7.88
N LEU A 69 -14.55 20.25 7.19
CA LEU A 69 -13.36 19.52 7.65
C LEU A 69 -12.04 20.06 7.08
N ARG A 70 -12.01 21.30 6.59
CA ARG A 70 -10.85 21.85 5.85
C ARG A 70 -9.55 21.80 6.65
N SER A 71 -9.59 22.24 7.92
CA SER A 71 -8.40 22.25 8.78
C SER A 71 -7.91 20.82 9.08
N LEU A 72 -8.84 19.91 9.39
CA LEU A 72 -8.52 18.50 9.64
C LEU A 72 -7.85 17.86 8.43
N ILE A 73 -8.41 18.03 7.23
CA ILE A 73 -7.87 17.47 5.99
C ILE A 73 -6.50 18.07 5.66
N LYS A 74 -6.32 19.38 5.89
CA LYS A 74 -5.03 20.04 5.69
C LYS A 74 -3.93 19.39 6.55
N TRP A 75 -4.16 19.26 7.85
CA TRP A 75 -3.19 18.64 8.76
C TRP A 75 -2.97 17.16 8.46
N TYR A 76 -4.04 16.44 8.14
CA TYR A 76 -3.97 15.05 7.73
C TYR A 76 -3.06 14.86 6.49
N ASN A 77 -3.23 15.70 5.45
CA ASN A 77 -2.40 15.65 4.26
C ASN A 77 -0.93 16.00 4.57
N VAL A 78 -0.68 17.02 5.40
CA VAL A 78 0.69 17.38 5.82
C VAL A 78 1.37 16.19 6.54
N LEU A 79 0.68 15.56 7.48
CA LEU A 79 1.22 14.40 8.19
C LEU A 79 1.50 13.22 7.25
N GLN A 80 0.62 12.98 6.28
CA GLN A 80 0.84 11.95 5.28
C GLN A 80 2.01 12.27 4.35
N ILE A 81 2.21 13.53 3.93
CA ILE A 81 3.35 13.93 3.10
C ILE A 81 4.66 13.66 3.85
N ILE A 82 4.75 14.13 5.11
CA ILE A 82 5.92 13.91 5.96
C ILE A 82 6.19 12.42 6.14
N SER A 83 5.16 11.64 6.48
CA SER A 83 5.31 10.20 6.71
C SER A 83 5.74 9.46 5.44
N ASN A 84 5.19 9.82 4.28
CA ASN A 84 5.62 9.24 3.00
C ASN A 84 7.06 9.63 2.65
N ALA A 85 7.49 10.86 2.93
CA ALA A 85 8.87 11.27 2.72
C ALA A 85 9.84 10.46 3.59
N VAL A 86 9.51 10.26 4.88
CA VAL A 86 10.31 9.44 5.81
C VAL A 86 10.41 7.99 5.35
N VAL A 87 9.28 7.38 4.96
CA VAL A 87 9.28 5.99 4.48
C VAL A 87 10.06 5.87 3.16
N THR A 88 9.90 6.82 2.25
CA THR A 88 10.66 6.84 0.98
C THR A 88 12.15 6.96 1.24
N TRP A 89 12.58 7.86 2.12
CA TRP A 89 13.97 8.00 2.53
C TRP A 89 14.52 6.71 3.17
N GLY A 90 13.72 6.08 4.04
CA GLY A 90 14.06 4.81 4.65
C GLY A 90 14.25 3.66 3.64
N ILE A 91 13.39 3.58 2.63
CA ILE A 91 13.51 2.61 1.54
C ILE A 91 14.75 2.89 0.71
N MET A 92 14.99 4.14 0.31
CA MET A 92 16.16 4.51 -0.49
C MET A 92 17.48 4.17 0.23
N THR A 93 17.56 4.43 1.53
CA THR A 93 18.77 4.15 2.31
C THR A 93 18.95 2.67 2.66
N SER A 94 17.91 1.83 2.55
CA SER A 94 17.95 0.38 2.89
C SER A 94 18.55 -0.52 1.80
N GLY A 95 19.51 -0.01 1.04
CA GLY A 95 20.30 -0.76 0.07
C GLY A 95 20.33 -0.13 -1.32
N TRP A 96 19.41 0.78 -1.67
CA TRP A 96 19.44 1.44 -2.99
C TRP A 96 20.58 2.45 -3.15
N THR A 97 21.10 2.97 -2.05
CA THR A 97 22.27 3.88 -2.04
C THR A 97 23.60 3.16 -1.83
N THR A 98 23.60 1.87 -1.45
CA THR A 98 24.81 1.14 -1.04
C THR A 98 25.08 -0.10 -1.89
N THR A 99 24.07 -0.94 -2.16
CA THR A 99 24.26 -2.31 -2.68
C THR A 99 23.36 -2.67 -3.88
N TYR A 100 22.33 -1.89 -4.22
CA TYR A 100 21.43 -2.17 -5.35
C TYR A 100 21.71 -1.32 -6.59
N HIS A 101 22.20 -1.96 -7.64
CA HIS A 101 22.25 -1.44 -9.01
C HIS A 101 20.86 -1.35 -9.65
N PHE A 102 20.71 -0.49 -10.67
CA PHE A 102 19.48 -0.25 -11.44
C PHE A 102 18.99 -1.45 -12.31
N GLY A 103 19.34 -2.69 -11.95
CA GLY A 103 18.97 -3.92 -12.66
C GLY A 103 17.90 -4.76 -11.94
N CYS A 104 17.54 -5.89 -12.55
CA CYS A 104 16.69 -6.90 -11.93
C CYS A 104 17.49 -7.69 -10.88
N MET A 105 17.28 -7.38 -9.60
CA MET A 105 17.89 -8.14 -8.50
C MET A 105 16.86 -9.03 -7.81
N LEU A 106 17.30 -10.24 -7.47
CA LEU A 106 16.51 -11.18 -6.71
C LEU A 106 16.28 -10.67 -5.28
N PRO A 107 15.12 -11.00 -4.65
CA PRO A 107 14.87 -10.69 -3.26
C PRO A 107 15.92 -11.31 -2.34
N ASP A 108 16.39 -10.51 -1.39
CA ASP A 108 17.32 -10.98 -0.37
C ASP A 108 16.52 -11.40 0.87
N TYR A 109 16.48 -12.72 1.10
CA TYR A 109 15.81 -13.34 2.24
C TYR A 109 16.72 -13.50 3.47
N SER A 110 17.93 -12.95 3.44
CA SER A 110 18.85 -12.98 4.58
C SER A 110 18.34 -12.15 5.78
N MET A 111 18.95 -12.40 6.94
CA MET A 111 18.74 -11.63 8.17
C MET A 111 19.64 -10.39 8.25
N ASN A 112 20.17 -9.92 7.11
CA ASN A 112 21.01 -8.75 7.07
C ASN A 112 20.26 -7.50 7.56
N PRO A 113 20.95 -6.59 8.28
CA PRO A 113 20.31 -5.41 8.85
C PRO A 113 19.69 -4.50 7.78
N GLU A 114 20.29 -4.41 6.59
CA GLU A 114 19.72 -3.64 5.47
C GLU A 114 18.42 -4.25 4.94
N ALA A 115 18.36 -5.56 4.76
CA ALA A 115 17.17 -6.27 4.28
C ALA A 115 16.01 -6.20 5.30
N LEU A 116 16.32 -6.33 6.59
CA LEU A 116 15.33 -6.16 7.66
C LEU A 116 14.84 -4.71 7.76
N ARG A 117 15.72 -3.72 7.57
CA ARG A 117 15.34 -2.31 7.53
C ARG A 117 14.42 -2.01 6.36
N MET A 118 14.70 -2.55 5.17
CA MET A 118 13.83 -2.47 4.00
C MET A 118 12.42 -3.00 4.33
N LEU A 119 12.33 -4.23 4.86
CA LEU A 119 11.05 -4.83 5.23
C LEU A 119 10.26 -3.95 6.21
N ARG A 120 10.91 -3.36 7.22
CA ARG A 120 10.26 -2.48 8.18
C ARG A 120 9.63 -1.26 7.51
N PHE A 121 10.33 -0.61 6.58
CA PHE A 121 9.78 0.54 5.85
C PHE A 121 8.66 0.15 4.86
N LEU A 122 8.75 -1.05 4.27
CA LEU A 122 7.64 -1.60 3.47
C LEU A 122 6.41 -1.88 4.32
N TRP A 123 6.58 -2.38 5.54
CA TRP A 123 5.48 -2.54 6.49
C TRP A 123 4.87 -1.19 6.88
N TRP A 124 5.69 -0.16 7.12
CA TRP A 124 5.19 1.21 7.32
C TRP A 124 4.42 1.75 6.11
N THR A 125 4.81 1.38 4.88
CA THR A 125 4.06 1.74 3.68
C THR A 125 2.64 1.16 3.73
N ILE A 126 2.46 -0.06 4.23
CA ILE A 126 1.13 -0.66 4.40
C ILE A 126 0.31 0.12 5.43
N MET A 127 0.92 0.53 6.54
CA MET A 127 0.24 1.38 7.53
C MET A 127 -0.21 2.71 6.90
N LEU A 128 0.63 3.35 6.07
CA LEU A 128 0.26 4.57 5.36
C LEU A 128 -0.88 4.34 4.34
N LYS A 129 -0.85 3.21 3.62
CA LYS A 129 -1.94 2.81 2.72
C LYS A 129 -3.27 2.58 3.44
N LEU A 130 -3.24 2.09 4.67
CA LEU A 130 -4.45 1.96 5.48
C LEU A 130 -4.98 3.32 5.90
N LEU A 131 -4.10 4.27 6.26
CA LEU A 131 -4.52 5.63 6.57
C LEU A 131 -5.21 6.28 5.37
N GLU A 132 -4.67 6.13 4.17
CA GLU A 132 -5.26 6.67 2.93
C GLU A 132 -6.71 6.28 2.68
N LEU A 133 -7.17 5.13 3.20
CA LEU A 133 -8.58 4.75 3.09
C LEU A 133 -9.50 5.81 3.74
N PHE A 134 -9.05 6.52 4.77
CA PHE A 134 -9.85 7.58 5.41
C PHE A 134 -10.12 8.79 4.51
N GLU A 135 -9.35 9.01 3.44
CA GLU A 135 -9.58 10.13 2.50
C GLU A 135 -10.97 10.07 1.86
N THR A 136 -11.41 8.88 1.47
CA THR A 136 -12.76 8.68 0.93
C THR A 136 -13.86 8.99 1.94
N ALA A 137 -13.64 8.68 3.22
CA ALA A 137 -14.58 9.03 4.27
C ALA A 137 -14.72 10.56 4.38
N PHE A 138 -13.61 11.30 4.30
CA PHE A 138 -13.64 12.76 4.29
C PHE A 138 -14.36 13.34 3.07
N PHE A 139 -14.22 12.74 1.89
CA PHE A 139 -14.96 13.16 0.69
C PHE A 139 -16.47 12.99 0.85
N ILE A 140 -16.92 11.86 1.40
CA ILE A 140 -18.35 11.60 1.64
C ILE A 140 -18.90 12.54 2.72
N LEU A 141 -18.17 12.76 3.81
CA LEU A 141 -18.56 13.69 4.88
C LEU A 141 -18.68 15.15 4.39
N ARG A 142 -17.94 15.53 3.35
CA ARG A 142 -18.02 16.84 2.71
C ARG A 142 -19.03 16.91 1.56
N LYS A 143 -19.76 15.81 1.27
CA LYS A 143 -20.63 15.65 0.09
C LYS A 143 -19.90 15.99 -1.21
N LYS A 144 -18.65 15.55 -1.34
CA LYS A 144 -17.81 15.70 -2.54
C LYS A 144 -17.72 14.37 -3.30
N ASP A 145 -18.86 13.78 -3.62
CA ASP A 145 -18.95 12.43 -4.19
C ASP A 145 -18.23 12.28 -5.54
N ARG A 146 -18.05 13.38 -6.29
CA ARG A 146 -17.25 13.40 -7.53
C ARG A 146 -15.79 13.00 -7.29
N GLN A 147 -15.24 13.29 -6.11
CA GLN A 147 -13.86 12.94 -5.74
C GLN A 147 -13.76 11.47 -5.29
N ALA A 148 -14.79 10.94 -4.63
CA ALA A 148 -14.90 9.54 -4.23
C ALA A 148 -15.42 8.63 -5.36
N SER A 149 -14.82 8.73 -6.54
CA SER A 149 -15.23 7.94 -7.70
C SER A 149 -14.93 6.45 -7.52
N PHE A 150 -15.59 5.60 -8.33
CA PHE A 150 -15.30 4.17 -8.39
C PHE A 150 -13.81 3.89 -8.60
N LEU A 151 -13.18 4.63 -9.52
CA LEU A 151 -11.76 4.47 -9.83
C LEU A 151 -10.87 4.78 -8.62
N HIS A 152 -11.20 5.83 -7.86
CA HIS A 152 -10.46 6.18 -6.66
C HIS A 152 -10.53 5.05 -5.61
N VAL A 153 -11.74 4.57 -5.30
CA VAL A 153 -11.93 3.46 -4.35
C VAL A 153 -11.22 2.19 -4.84
N TYR A 154 -11.35 1.85 -6.12
CA TYR A 154 -10.68 0.70 -6.73
C TYR A 154 -9.15 0.81 -6.63
N HIS A 155 -8.59 1.98 -6.92
CA HIS A 155 -7.16 2.25 -6.80
C HIS A 155 -6.65 2.09 -5.37
N HIS A 156 -7.35 2.64 -4.37
CA HIS A 156 -6.92 2.51 -2.97
C HIS A 156 -6.95 1.06 -2.47
N VAL A 157 -8.00 0.31 -2.81
CA VAL A 157 -8.11 -1.11 -2.41
C VAL A 157 -7.09 -1.97 -3.16
N SER A 158 -6.98 -1.84 -4.48
CA SER A 158 -6.05 -2.64 -5.28
C SER A 158 -4.60 -2.39 -4.90
N THR A 159 -4.18 -1.12 -4.75
CA THR A 159 -2.81 -0.79 -4.35
C THR A 159 -2.48 -1.26 -2.94
N LEU A 160 -3.42 -1.23 -1.99
CA LEU A 160 -3.23 -1.80 -0.66
C LEU A 160 -2.99 -3.32 -0.72
N ILE A 161 -3.79 -4.06 -1.48
CA ILE A 161 -3.61 -5.51 -1.61
C ILE A 161 -2.28 -5.83 -2.31
N ILE A 162 -1.91 -5.09 -3.35
CA ILE A 162 -0.64 -5.28 -4.07
C ILE A 162 0.56 -5.10 -3.11
N VAL A 163 0.58 -4.01 -2.35
CA VAL A 163 1.67 -3.72 -1.40
C VAL A 163 1.72 -4.77 -0.28
N TRP A 164 0.56 -5.20 0.23
CA TRP A 164 0.49 -6.23 1.27
C TRP A 164 1.01 -7.59 0.78
N SER A 165 0.53 -8.05 -0.38
CA SER A 165 0.95 -9.33 -0.96
C SER A 165 2.44 -9.34 -1.28
N ALA A 166 2.96 -8.22 -1.80
CA ALA A 166 4.37 -8.11 -2.10
C ALA A 166 5.25 -8.13 -0.83
N LEU A 167 4.82 -7.52 0.28
CA LEU A 167 5.56 -7.67 1.54
C LEU A 167 5.52 -9.13 2.03
N LYS A 168 4.34 -9.75 2.00
CA LYS A 168 4.11 -11.08 2.57
C LYS A 168 4.82 -12.21 1.80
N TYR A 169 4.85 -12.13 0.47
CA TYR A 169 5.29 -13.24 -0.39
C TYR A 169 6.59 -12.98 -1.14
N VAL A 170 6.99 -11.72 -1.28
CA VAL A 170 8.04 -11.33 -2.23
C VAL A 170 9.27 -10.71 -1.55
N GLY A 171 9.21 -10.46 -0.24
CA GLY A 171 10.40 -10.10 0.54
C GLY A 171 11.04 -8.75 0.14
N GLY A 172 10.27 -7.86 -0.49
CA GLY A 172 10.64 -6.44 -0.62
C GLY A 172 11.55 -6.04 -1.78
N LYS A 173 11.80 -6.89 -2.79
CA LYS A 173 12.51 -6.47 -4.01
C LYS A 173 11.80 -6.86 -5.30
N TYR A 174 11.07 -5.88 -5.85
CA TYR A 174 10.97 -5.69 -7.30
C TYR A 174 10.87 -4.20 -7.62
N ILE A 175 11.34 -3.85 -8.82
CA ILE A 175 11.27 -2.53 -9.47
C ILE A 175 9.85 -1.92 -9.43
N TYR A 176 8.80 -2.74 -9.34
CA TYR A 176 7.41 -2.30 -9.20
C TYR A 176 7.12 -1.49 -7.92
N PHE A 177 7.88 -1.69 -6.83
CA PHE A 177 7.70 -0.89 -5.61
C PHE A 177 8.14 0.56 -5.77
N LYS A 178 9.23 0.80 -6.54
CA LYS A 178 9.70 2.16 -6.84
C LYS A 178 8.66 2.95 -7.61
N ILE A 179 8.01 2.34 -8.60
CA ILE A 179 7.02 3.00 -9.44
C ILE A 179 5.75 3.30 -8.64
N ILE A 180 5.27 2.37 -7.81
CA ILE A 180 4.07 2.57 -7.00
C ILE A 180 4.31 3.66 -5.93
N LEU A 181 5.44 3.66 -5.21
CA LEU A 181 5.75 4.70 -4.21
C LEU A 181 5.96 6.09 -4.81
N TYR A 182 6.68 6.18 -5.93
CA TYR A 182 6.97 7.46 -6.60
C TYR A 182 5.72 8.09 -7.21
N ILE A 183 4.86 7.28 -7.85
CA ILE A 183 3.55 7.74 -8.33
C ILE A 183 2.68 8.15 -7.15
N HIS A 184 2.68 7.41 -6.04
CA HIS A 184 1.84 7.73 -4.90
C HIS A 184 2.21 9.07 -4.25
N TYR A 185 3.51 9.33 -4.08
CA TYR A 185 4.00 10.61 -3.57
C TYR A 185 3.64 11.79 -4.49
N LEU A 186 3.83 11.65 -5.80
CA LEU A 186 3.53 12.69 -6.79
C LEU A 186 2.02 12.95 -6.95
N VAL A 187 1.20 11.91 -6.90
CA VAL A 187 -0.27 12.01 -6.95
C VAL A 187 -0.79 12.70 -5.70
N LYS A 188 -0.25 12.41 -4.51
CA LYS A 188 -0.66 13.07 -3.27
C LYS A 188 -0.25 14.53 -3.20
N LEU A 189 0.94 14.84 -3.72
CA LEU A 189 1.40 16.21 -3.90
C LEU A 189 0.43 16.96 -4.83
N SER A 190 0.06 16.38 -5.97
CA SER A 190 -0.90 16.99 -6.92
C SER A 190 -2.31 17.15 -6.35
N LEU A 191 -2.81 16.19 -5.57
CA LEU A 191 -4.14 16.25 -4.94
C LEU A 191 -4.20 17.29 -3.81
N THR A 192 -3.10 17.55 -3.11
CA THR A 192 -3.03 18.58 -2.07
C THR A 192 -3.20 19.99 -2.66
N PHE A 193 -2.84 20.20 -3.92
CA PHE A 193 -3.03 21.46 -4.64
C PHE A 193 -4.45 21.65 -5.23
N GLN A 194 -5.35 20.66 -5.10
CA GLN A 194 -6.73 20.74 -5.61
C GLN A 194 -7.81 20.83 -4.51
N ILE A 195 -7.43 21.01 -3.24
CA ILE A 195 -8.35 21.13 -2.10
C ILE A 195 -8.55 22.60 -1.70
#